data_AF-A0A5D0UDZ8-F1
#
_entry.id   AF-A0A5D0UDZ8-F1
#
_cell.length_a   1.000
_cell.length_b   1.000
_cell.length_c   1.000
_cell.angle_alpha   90.00
_cell.angle_beta   90.00
_cell.angle_gamma   90.00
#
_symmetry.space_group_name_H-M   'P 1'
#
loop_
_entity.id
_entity.type
_entity.pdbx_description
1 polymer ?
#
loop_
_entity_poly.entity_id
_entity_poly.type
_entity_poly.pdbx_seq_one_letter_code
_entity_poly.pdbx_strand_id
1 'polypeptide(L)'
;MTTSDDLGVFAAGIPLVDDRVLLEMVEGLAVADDLTRFRRGQSRFARLMSSLSGRDWERRLLTTQNILDTQHGVVAWLTETVAQGALTNLVVARVAHHLEAVGQMALKAETRSLRTEGDLRELAALVGELAEECRRAFTGIRQVVDELGRRTSAVQEFMGVTASWEAGRRGSGLPWLVRCVLLPRELASGSCGLAEHADGDRTHRRRIDDWLVAGSKGRPRRVILPDLLDQTAAELGDPERRELVAAVLESGLGADLGLPAGPVVTALTTTLEMASLRRHVRPARPGHLGWEIAHRRFPGLRSAYELDRLVTFAVDEQFDAALLARVRAEVRSP
;
A
#
# COMPACT_ATOMS: atom_id res chain seq x y z
N MET A 1 25.10 25.19 -29.06
CA MET A 1 24.99 26.32 -30.00
C MET A 1 26.17 27.23 -29.76
N THR A 2 27.19 27.16 -30.63
CA THR A 2 28.26 28.14 -30.96
C THR A 2 29.37 27.37 -31.69
N THR A 3 29.03 26.73 -32.82
CA THR A 3 30.01 26.06 -33.70
C THR A 3 30.30 26.87 -34.97
N SER A 4 29.65 28.03 -35.12
CA SER A 4 29.80 28.88 -36.31
C SER A 4 30.92 29.92 -36.18
N ASP A 5 31.35 30.27 -34.96
CA ASP A 5 32.40 31.27 -34.72
C ASP A 5 33.81 30.68 -34.86
N ASP A 6 33.98 29.40 -34.53
CA ASP A 6 35.28 28.71 -34.60
C ASP A 6 35.77 28.48 -36.04
N LEU A 7 34.86 28.40 -37.02
CA LEU A 7 35.21 28.31 -38.44
C LEU A 7 35.79 29.64 -38.97
N GLY A 8 35.35 30.78 -38.43
CA GLY A 8 35.89 32.10 -38.76
C GLY A 8 37.31 32.30 -38.24
N VAL A 9 37.59 31.78 -37.03
CA VAL A 9 38.94 31.77 -36.43
C VAL A 9 39.87 30.81 -37.18
N PHE A 10 39.36 29.68 -37.65
CA PHE A 10 40.14 28.72 -38.46
C PHE A 10 40.48 29.25 -39.85
N ALA A 11 39.56 30.01 -40.47
CA ALA A 11 39.81 30.64 -41.77
C ALA A 11 40.83 31.80 -41.68
N ALA A 12 40.94 32.49 -40.55
CA ALA A 12 41.92 33.55 -40.31
C ALA A 12 43.36 33.03 -40.10
N GLY A 13 43.53 31.75 -39.78
CA GLY A 13 44.83 31.12 -39.55
C GLY A 13 45.45 30.44 -40.79
N ILE A 14 44.75 30.44 -41.92
CA ILE A 14 45.30 29.97 -43.19
C ILE A 14 46.06 31.15 -43.79
N PRO A 15 47.41 31.12 -43.87
CA PRO A 15 48.14 32.19 -44.52
C PRO A 15 47.71 32.20 -45.99
N LEU A 16 46.89 33.19 -46.35
CA LEU A 16 46.69 33.59 -47.74
C LEU A 16 48.09 33.81 -48.28
N VAL A 17 48.50 32.94 -49.20
CA VAL A 17 49.80 32.98 -49.86
C VAL A 17 50.07 34.43 -50.21
N ASP A 18 51.03 35.05 -49.53
CA ASP A 18 51.28 36.48 -49.61
C ASP A 18 51.51 36.79 -51.08
N ASP A 19 50.61 37.58 -51.69
CA ASP A 19 50.54 37.85 -53.13
C ASP A 19 51.90 38.28 -53.66
N ARG A 20 52.76 38.83 -52.79
CA ARG A 20 54.15 39.19 -53.03
C ARG A 20 55.04 38.03 -53.47
N VAL A 21 54.92 36.83 -52.90
CA VAL A 21 55.75 35.67 -53.28
C VAL A 21 55.31 35.09 -54.61
N LEU A 22 53.99 35.05 -54.85
CA LEU A 22 53.45 34.69 -56.17
C LEU A 22 53.81 35.75 -57.21
N LEU A 23 53.80 37.05 -56.85
CA LEU A 23 54.26 38.14 -57.70
C LEU A 23 55.74 38.00 -58.04
N GLU A 24 56.61 37.75 -57.06
CA GLU A 24 58.05 37.63 -57.27
C GLU A 24 58.40 36.38 -58.10
N MET A 25 57.67 35.27 -57.94
CA MET A 25 57.82 34.08 -58.81
C MET A 25 57.33 34.35 -60.24
N VAL A 26 56.22 35.07 -60.41
CA VAL A 26 55.68 35.42 -61.73
C VAL A 26 56.56 36.46 -62.44
N GLU A 27 57.08 37.46 -61.73
CA GLU A 27 58.06 38.42 -62.26
C GLU A 27 59.38 37.74 -62.64
N GLY A 28 59.88 36.80 -61.82
CA GLY A 28 61.06 36.01 -62.14
C GLY A 28 60.90 35.15 -63.41
N LEU A 29 59.71 34.56 -63.59
CA LEU A 29 59.35 33.80 -64.80
C LEU A 29 59.17 34.69 -66.03
N ALA A 30 58.56 35.87 -65.87
CA ALA A 30 58.37 36.84 -66.94
C ALA A 30 59.72 37.38 -67.45
N VAL A 31 60.66 37.70 -66.57
CA VAL A 31 62.01 38.15 -66.93
C VAL A 31 62.80 37.05 -67.65
N ALA A 32 62.65 35.79 -67.22
CA ALA A 32 63.28 34.65 -67.88
C ALA A 32 62.71 34.39 -69.29
N ASP A 33 61.39 34.53 -69.49
CA ASP A 33 60.75 34.38 -70.80
C ASP A 33 61.14 35.52 -71.77
N ASP A 34 61.24 36.76 -71.26
CA ASP A 34 61.61 37.93 -72.06
C ASP A 34 63.07 37.87 -72.56
N LEU A 35 63.98 37.35 -71.73
CA LEU A 35 65.37 37.04 -72.12
C LEU A 35 65.47 35.92 -73.17
N THR A 36 64.55 34.95 -73.11
CA THR A 36 64.50 33.83 -74.07
C THR A 36 63.93 34.28 -75.43
N ARG A 37 62.97 35.21 -75.42
CA ARG A 37 62.49 35.91 -76.61
C ARG A 37 63.57 36.77 -77.26
N PHE A 38 64.33 37.53 -76.46
CA PHE A 38 65.43 38.35 -76.96
C PHE A 38 66.53 37.50 -77.63
N ARG A 39 66.80 36.29 -77.11
CA ARG A 39 67.75 35.31 -77.70
C ARG A 39 67.31 34.73 -79.04
N ARG A 40 66.00 34.68 -79.35
CA ARG A 40 65.50 34.19 -80.65
C ARG A 40 65.57 35.25 -81.76
N GLY A 41 65.70 36.54 -81.42
CA GLY A 41 65.71 37.65 -82.39
C GLY A 41 67.07 38.18 -82.85
N GLN A 42 68.20 37.77 -82.26
CA GLN A 42 69.50 38.38 -82.54
C GLN A 42 70.40 37.60 -83.52
N SER A 43 70.89 38.30 -84.54
CA SER A 43 71.82 37.81 -85.58
C SER A 43 73.17 37.41 -84.99
N ARG A 44 73.88 36.49 -85.68
CA ARG A 44 75.14 35.87 -85.22
C ARG A 44 76.26 36.90 -84.95
N PHE A 45 76.17 38.10 -85.51
CA PHE A 45 77.16 39.18 -85.33
C PHE A 45 76.98 39.94 -84.00
N ALA A 46 75.74 40.12 -83.53
CA ALA A 46 75.47 40.79 -82.24
C ALA A 46 75.96 39.94 -81.04
N ARG A 47 75.89 38.61 -81.16
CA ARG A 47 76.37 37.65 -80.15
C ARG A 47 77.89 37.66 -79.96
N LEU A 48 78.65 38.04 -81.00
CA LEU A 48 80.11 38.08 -80.94
C LEU A 48 80.62 39.39 -80.31
N MET A 49 79.91 40.49 -80.53
CA MET A 49 80.24 41.79 -79.89
C MET A 49 79.87 41.83 -78.40
N SER A 50 78.83 41.11 -77.96
CA SER A 50 78.45 41.08 -76.55
C SER A 50 79.39 40.25 -75.66
N SER A 51 80.17 39.32 -76.22
CA SER A 51 81.15 38.54 -75.44
C SER A 51 82.39 39.33 -75.07
N LEU A 52 82.68 40.44 -75.77
CA LEU A 52 83.84 41.29 -75.49
C LEU A 52 83.59 42.34 -74.39
N SER A 53 82.33 42.61 -74.03
CA SER A 53 81.97 43.72 -73.13
C SER A 53 81.73 43.33 -71.67
N GLY A 54 82.03 42.10 -71.24
CA GLY A 54 81.90 41.64 -69.84
C GLY A 54 80.47 41.48 -69.27
N ARG A 55 79.46 42.14 -69.86
CA ARG A 55 78.05 42.12 -69.43
C ARG A 55 77.38 40.74 -69.45
N ASP A 56 77.91 39.78 -70.20
CA ASP A 56 77.36 38.43 -70.30
C ASP A 56 77.73 37.54 -69.10
N TRP A 57 78.82 37.85 -68.38
CA TRP A 57 79.20 37.15 -67.15
C TRP A 57 78.39 37.62 -65.95
N GLU A 58 78.22 38.93 -65.82
CA GLU A 58 77.40 39.55 -64.77
C GLU A 58 75.92 39.13 -64.88
N ARG A 59 75.39 39.03 -66.10
CA ARG A 59 74.03 38.52 -66.32
C ARG A 59 73.88 37.02 -66.03
N ARG A 60 74.89 36.21 -66.32
CA ARG A 60 74.88 34.77 -65.94
C ARG A 60 74.96 34.60 -64.43
N LEU A 61 75.74 35.43 -63.74
CA LEU A 61 75.82 35.42 -62.29
C LEU A 61 74.47 35.79 -61.66
N LEU A 62 73.83 36.87 -62.11
CA LEU A 62 72.49 37.27 -61.66
C LEU A 62 71.41 36.22 -61.95
N THR A 63 71.48 35.56 -63.11
CA THR A 63 70.53 34.49 -63.46
C THR A 63 70.73 33.26 -62.58
N THR A 64 71.98 32.89 -62.32
CA THR A 64 72.31 31.75 -61.46
C THR A 64 71.93 32.04 -60.00
N GLN A 65 72.13 33.28 -59.57
CA GLN A 65 71.80 33.74 -58.23
C GLN A 65 70.27 33.79 -58.00
N ASN A 66 69.49 34.30 -58.95
CA ASN A 66 68.03 34.25 -58.86
C ASN A 66 67.49 32.81 -58.86
N ILE A 67 68.08 31.89 -59.64
CA ILE A 67 67.68 30.48 -59.62
C ILE A 67 67.99 29.85 -58.26
N LEU A 68 69.15 30.14 -57.69
CA LEU A 68 69.54 29.66 -56.36
C LEU A 68 68.64 30.23 -55.26
N ASP A 69 68.30 31.52 -55.32
CA ASP A 69 67.41 32.18 -54.36
C ASP A 69 65.98 31.63 -54.46
N THR A 70 65.50 31.34 -55.68
CA THR A 70 64.18 30.72 -55.91
C THR A 70 64.15 29.27 -55.38
N GLN A 71 65.23 28.50 -55.60
CA GLN A 71 65.34 27.14 -55.07
C GLN A 71 65.40 27.14 -53.54
N HIS A 72 66.15 28.07 -52.93
CA HIS A 72 66.17 28.25 -51.48
C HIS A 72 64.79 28.65 -50.93
N GLY A 73 64.06 29.54 -51.61
CA GLY A 73 62.70 29.93 -51.24
C GLY A 73 61.71 28.77 -51.29
N VAL A 74 61.74 27.95 -52.35
CA VAL A 74 60.88 26.76 -52.47
C VAL A 74 61.22 25.70 -51.43
N VAL A 75 62.50 25.48 -51.14
CA VAL A 75 62.93 24.54 -50.09
C VAL A 75 62.50 25.03 -48.70
N ALA A 76 62.66 26.33 -48.40
CA ALA A 76 62.20 26.91 -47.15
C ALA A 76 60.68 26.77 -46.98
N TRP A 77 59.91 27.05 -48.04
CA TRP A 77 58.46 26.90 -48.04
C TRP A 77 57.99 25.45 -47.90
N LEU A 78 58.62 24.51 -48.60
CA LEU A 78 58.35 23.07 -48.44
C LEU A 78 58.67 22.59 -47.02
N THR A 79 59.76 23.10 -46.43
CA THR A 79 60.17 22.74 -45.06
C THR A 79 59.16 23.25 -44.03
N GLU A 80 58.69 24.48 -44.18
CA GLU A 80 57.67 25.07 -43.32
C GLU A 80 56.31 24.35 -43.46
N THR A 81 55.91 24.03 -44.70
CA THR A 81 54.64 23.33 -44.97
C THR A 81 54.65 21.91 -44.41
N VAL A 82 55.78 21.19 -44.50
CA VAL A 82 55.96 19.87 -43.90
C VAL A 82 55.96 19.96 -42.36
N ALA A 83 56.57 21.00 -41.79
CA ALA A 83 56.55 21.23 -40.34
C ALA A 83 55.14 21.52 -39.81
N GLN A 84 54.37 22.37 -40.51
CA GLN A 84 52.96 22.64 -40.18
C GLN A 84 52.07 21.40 -40.34
N GLY A 85 52.27 20.61 -41.41
CA GLY A 85 51.58 19.34 -41.60
C GLY A 85 51.88 18.30 -40.49
N ALA A 86 53.12 18.25 -40.01
CA ALA A 86 53.50 17.41 -38.87
C ALA A 86 52.80 17.85 -37.57
N LEU A 87 52.67 19.17 -37.36
CA LEU A 87 51.97 19.74 -36.20
C LEU A 87 50.46 19.46 -36.27
N THR A 88 49.83 19.61 -37.43
CA THR A 88 48.42 19.23 -37.65
C THR A 88 48.19 17.74 -37.41
N ASN A 89 49.06 16.86 -37.93
CA ASN A 89 48.95 15.42 -37.69
C ASN A 89 49.08 15.06 -36.21
N LEU A 90 49.96 15.75 -35.46
CA LEU A 90 50.12 15.55 -34.03
C LEU A 90 48.90 16.04 -33.23
N VAL A 91 48.30 17.17 -33.62
CA VAL A 91 47.05 17.67 -33.03
C VAL A 91 45.90 16.72 -33.32
N VAL A 92 45.76 16.24 -34.56
CA VAL A 92 44.73 15.25 -34.95
C VAL A 92 44.93 13.94 -34.18
N ALA A 93 46.16 13.44 -34.06
CA ALA A 93 46.45 12.24 -33.27
C ALA A 93 46.12 12.45 -31.78
N ARG A 94 46.41 13.62 -31.21
CA ARG A 94 46.07 13.95 -29.83
C ARG A 94 44.55 14.05 -29.62
N VAL A 95 43.82 14.65 -30.56
CA VAL A 95 42.36 14.74 -30.51
C VAL A 95 41.73 13.35 -30.67
N ALA A 96 42.23 12.53 -31.59
CA ALA A 96 41.78 11.15 -31.76
C ALA A 96 42.01 10.31 -30.49
N HIS A 97 43.20 10.43 -29.88
CA HIS A 97 43.50 9.76 -28.61
C HIS A 97 42.60 10.25 -27.47
N HIS A 98 42.31 11.54 -27.41
CA HIS A 98 41.43 12.10 -26.38
C HIS A 98 39.96 11.66 -26.59
N LEU A 99 39.49 11.62 -27.84
CA LEU A 99 38.16 11.08 -28.19
C LEU A 99 38.03 9.60 -27.85
N GLU A 100 39.07 8.80 -28.11
CA GLU A 100 39.09 7.39 -27.73
C GLU A 100 39.04 7.22 -26.21
N ALA A 101 39.82 8.02 -25.46
CA ALA A 101 39.79 8.01 -24.00
C ALA A 101 38.41 8.41 -23.44
N VAL A 102 37.79 9.46 -24.00
CA VAL A 102 36.44 9.90 -23.63
C VAL A 102 35.39 8.85 -23.97
N GLY A 103 35.48 8.19 -25.14
CA GLY A 103 34.59 7.11 -25.53
C GLY A 103 34.68 5.91 -24.58
N GLN A 104 35.90 5.53 -24.18
CA GLN A 104 36.12 4.47 -23.19
C GLN A 104 35.58 4.85 -21.80
N MET A 105 35.68 6.12 -21.40
CA MET A 105 35.09 6.61 -20.16
C MET A 105 33.56 6.61 -20.21
N ALA A 106 32.97 7.01 -21.34
CA ALA A 106 31.53 7.01 -21.56
C ALA A 106 30.94 5.59 -21.48
N LEU A 107 31.57 4.61 -22.14
CA LEU A 107 31.16 3.20 -22.07
C LEU A 107 31.22 2.66 -20.63
N LYS A 108 32.31 2.95 -19.90
CA LYS A 108 32.44 2.56 -18.48
C LYS A 108 31.39 3.22 -17.59
N ALA A 109 31.05 4.49 -17.85
CA ALA A 109 29.99 5.20 -17.14
C ALA A 109 28.61 4.60 -17.44
N GLU A 110 28.31 4.28 -18.69
CA GLU A 110 27.07 3.62 -19.11
C GLU A 110 26.91 2.25 -18.43
N THR A 111 27.96 1.42 -18.44
CA THR A 111 27.92 0.10 -17.80
C THR A 111 27.71 0.21 -16.29
N ARG A 112 28.34 1.20 -15.62
CA ARG A 112 28.09 1.47 -14.20
C ARG A 112 26.65 1.92 -13.96
N SER A 113 26.11 2.80 -14.80
CA SER A 113 24.72 3.27 -14.70
C SER A 113 23.73 2.12 -14.81
N LEU A 114 23.89 1.26 -15.82
CA LEU A 114 23.03 0.08 -16.02
C LEU A 114 23.10 -0.89 -14.82
N ARG A 115 24.30 -1.08 -14.24
CA ARG A 115 24.46 -1.89 -13.04
C ARG A 115 23.76 -1.27 -11.84
N THR A 116 23.95 0.02 -11.58
CA THR A 116 23.26 0.74 -10.49
C THR A 116 21.75 0.69 -10.66
N GLU A 117 21.21 0.82 -11.87
CA GLU A 117 19.78 0.63 -12.11
C GLU A 117 19.32 -0.80 -11.81
N GLY A 118 20.13 -1.80 -12.15
CA GLY A 118 19.89 -3.20 -11.79
C GLY A 118 19.83 -3.39 -10.28
N ASP A 119 20.86 -2.93 -9.57
CA ASP A 119 20.96 -3.01 -8.10
C ASP A 119 19.80 -2.27 -7.42
N LEU A 120 19.37 -1.11 -7.96
CA LEU A 120 18.21 -0.35 -7.45
C LEU A 120 16.89 -1.09 -7.67
N ARG A 121 16.71 -1.76 -8.82
CA ARG A 121 15.51 -2.59 -9.07
C ARG A 121 15.46 -3.79 -8.14
N GLU A 122 16.60 -4.45 -7.90
CA GLU A 122 16.69 -5.55 -6.95
C GLU A 122 16.38 -5.09 -5.52
N LEU A 123 16.97 -3.97 -5.07
CA LEU A 123 16.66 -3.39 -3.76
C LEU A 123 15.19 -3.01 -3.64
N ALA A 124 14.59 -2.42 -4.67
CA ALA A 124 13.17 -2.08 -4.68
C ALA A 124 12.28 -3.33 -4.56
N ALA A 125 12.65 -4.44 -5.21
CA ALA A 125 11.96 -5.71 -5.09
C ALA A 125 12.05 -6.27 -3.66
N LEU A 126 13.26 -6.29 -3.07
CA LEU A 126 13.48 -6.75 -1.69
C LEU A 126 12.71 -5.90 -0.66
N VAL A 127 12.67 -4.57 -0.84
CA VAL A 127 11.87 -3.67 0.01
C VAL A 127 10.38 -3.96 -0.15
N GLY A 128 9.91 -4.23 -1.37
CA GLY A 128 8.54 -4.64 -1.65
C GLY A 128 8.17 -5.94 -0.94
N GLU A 129 9.01 -6.97 -1.04
CA GLU A 129 8.83 -8.26 -0.36
C GLU A 129 8.80 -8.09 1.17
N LEU A 130 9.73 -7.33 1.74
CA LEU A 130 9.75 -7.04 3.17
C LEU A 130 8.50 -6.29 3.62
N ALA A 131 8.04 -5.30 2.84
CA ALA A 131 6.82 -4.55 3.15
C ALA A 131 5.59 -5.47 3.17
N GLU A 132 5.51 -6.42 2.23
CA GLU A 132 4.47 -7.44 2.19
C GLU A 132 4.51 -8.39 3.40
N GLU A 133 5.69 -8.87 3.76
CA GLU A 133 5.86 -9.71 4.95
C GLU A 133 5.48 -8.97 6.23
N CYS A 134 5.93 -7.73 6.39
CA CYS A 134 5.53 -6.88 7.51
C CYS A 134 4.01 -6.68 7.54
N ARG A 135 3.38 -6.39 6.40
CA ARG A 135 1.92 -6.21 6.31
C ARG A 135 1.15 -7.46 6.73
N ARG A 136 1.61 -8.65 6.31
CA ARG A 136 1.02 -9.93 6.74
C ARG A 136 1.20 -10.15 8.24
N ALA A 137 2.40 -9.92 8.76
CA ALA A 137 2.70 -10.05 10.18
C ALA A 137 1.84 -9.11 11.04
N PHE A 138 1.73 -7.83 10.67
CA PHE A 138 0.88 -6.86 11.38
C PHE A 138 -0.60 -7.24 11.31
N THR A 139 -1.07 -7.73 10.17
CA THR A 139 -2.46 -8.20 10.04
C THR A 139 -2.74 -9.39 10.95
N GLY A 140 -1.82 -10.36 11.00
CA GLY A 140 -1.92 -11.52 11.89
C GLY A 140 -1.89 -11.13 13.36
N ILE A 141 -0.96 -10.26 13.76
CA ILE A 141 -0.88 -9.75 15.14
C ILE A 141 -2.17 -9.04 15.53
N ARG A 142 -2.70 -8.17 14.66
CA ARG A 142 -3.96 -7.46 14.92
C ARG A 142 -5.12 -8.42 15.15
N GLN A 143 -5.24 -9.47 14.32
CA GLN A 143 -6.28 -10.50 14.50
C GLN A 143 -6.16 -11.19 15.87
N VAL A 144 -4.96 -11.57 16.28
CA VAL A 144 -4.71 -12.20 17.59
C VAL A 144 -5.02 -11.23 18.74
N VAL A 145 -4.64 -9.96 18.62
CA VAL A 145 -4.96 -8.94 19.62
C VAL A 145 -6.46 -8.72 19.73
N ASP A 146 -7.18 -8.66 18.61
CA ASP A 146 -8.63 -8.49 18.59
C ASP A 146 -9.34 -9.71 19.21
N GLU A 147 -8.89 -10.92 18.90
CA GLU A 147 -9.41 -12.17 19.50
C GLU A 147 -9.18 -12.21 21.03
N LEU A 148 -7.95 -11.93 21.48
CA LEU A 148 -7.62 -11.89 22.91
C LEU A 148 -8.39 -10.78 23.63
N GLY A 149 -8.56 -9.62 22.98
CA GLY A 149 -9.36 -8.51 23.45
C GLY A 149 -10.80 -8.93 23.70
N ARG A 150 -11.45 -9.55 22.69
CA ARG A 150 -12.83 -10.07 22.83
C ARG A 150 -12.97 -11.08 23.97
N ARG A 151 -12.07 -12.07 24.04
CA ARG A 151 -12.08 -13.08 25.12
C ARG A 151 -11.92 -12.45 26.50
N THR A 152 -10.99 -11.52 26.64
CA THR A 152 -10.74 -10.84 27.92
C THR A 152 -11.96 -10.02 28.36
N SER A 153 -12.55 -9.25 27.44
CA SER A 153 -13.78 -8.50 27.71
C SER A 153 -14.94 -9.41 28.10
N ALA A 154 -15.13 -10.53 27.40
CA ALA A 154 -16.17 -11.51 27.72
C ALA A 154 -15.99 -12.14 29.11
N VAL A 155 -14.75 -12.48 29.49
CA VAL A 155 -14.46 -13.01 30.84
C VAL A 155 -14.68 -11.96 31.93
N GLN A 156 -14.21 -10.73 31.71
CA GLN A 156 -14.39 -9.63 32.67
C GLN A 156 -15.87 -9.30 32.88
N GLU A 157 -16.63 -9.19 31.79
CA GLU A 157 -18.07 -8.97 31.85
C GLU A 157 -18.78 -10.10 32.55
N PHE A 158 -18.49 -11.36 32.19
CA PHE A 158 -19.07 -12.53 32.85
C PHE A 158 -18.87 -12.47 34.36
N MET A 159 -17.65 -12.21 34.84
CA MET A 159 -17.36 -12.10 36.27
C MET A 159 -18.08 -10.92 36.91
N GLY A 160 -18.07 -9.75 36.26
CA GLY A 160 -18.69 -8.54 36.79
C GLY A 160 -20.21 -8.66 36.91
N VAL A 161 -20.86 -9.19 35.88
CA VAL A 161 -22.31 -9.42 35.87
C VAL A 161 -22.66 -10.50 36.90
N THR A 162 -22.06 -11.70 36.84
CA THR A 162 -22.40 -12.78 37.78
C THR A 162 -22.18 -12.37 39.25
N ALA A 163 -21.06 -11.71 39.58
CA ALA A 163 -20.83 -11.19 40.94
C ALA A 163 -21.88 -10.13 41.36
N SER A 164 -22.37 -9.31 40.43
CA SER A 164 -23.45 -8.35 40.70
C SER A 164 -24.80 -9.03 41.00
N TRP A 165 -25.07 -10.14 40.31
CA TRP A 165 -26.25 -10.96 40.54
C TRP A 165 -26.15 -11.74 41.86
N GLU A 166 -24.98 -12.29 42.20
CA GLU A 166 -24.73 -12.98 43.49
C GLU A 166 -24.87 -12.04 44.68
N ALA A 167 -24.34 -10.82 44.56
CA ALA A 167 -24.46 -9.79 45.60
C ALA A 167 -25.88 -9.20 45.71
N GLY A 168 -26.85 -9.68 44.92
CA GLY A 168 -28.23 -9.20 44.94
C GLY A 168 -28.43 -7.79 44.37
N ARG A 169 -27.41 -7.17 43.76
CA ARG A 169 -27.52 -5.78 43.26
C ARG A 169 -28.43 -5.64 42.04
N ARG A 170 -28.49 -6.67 41.18
CA ARG A 170 -29.29 -6.65 39.93
C ARG A 170 -30.52 -7.55 39.95
N GLY A 171 -30.57 -8.54 40.86
CA GLY A 171 -31.61 -9.57 40.86
C GLY A 171 -32.19 -9.90 42.24
N SER A 172 -31.94 -9.06 43.26
CA SER A 172 -32.57 -9.26 44.56
C SER A 172 -34.10 -9.21 44.42
N GLY A 173 -34.78 -10.22 44.96
CA GLY A 173 -36.24 -10.32 44.92
C GLY A 173 -36.84 -10.83 43.60
N LEU A 174 -36.03 -11.17 42.59
CA LEU A 174 -36.54 -11.79 41.36
C LEU A 174 -36.69 -13.32 41.53
N PRO A 175 -37.82 -13.91 41.08
CA PRO A 175 -37.99 -15.35 41.02
C PRO A 175 -36.90 -16.03 40.20
N TRP A 176 -36.55 -17.25 40.58
CA TRP A 176 -35.48 -18.00 39.91
C TRP A 176 -35.68 -18.12 38.39
N LEU A 177 -36.90 -18.42 37.92
CA LEU A 177 -37.17 -18.56 36.49
C LEU A 177 -36.93 -17.24 35.72
N VAL A 178 -37.26 -16.10 36.33
CA VAL A 178 -36.95 -14.77 35.76
C VAL A 178 -35.44 -14.57 35.66
N ARG A 179 -34.68 -14.99 36.69
CA ARG A 179 -33.21 -14.92 36.68
C ARG A 179 -32.62 -15.81 35.59
N CYS A 180 -33.19 -16.99 35.34
CA CYS A 180 -32.79 -17.90 34.27
C CYS A 180 -32.98 -17.31 32.86
N VAL A 181 -33.76 -16.25 32.71
CA VAL A 181 -33.97 -15.57 31.42
C VAL A 181 -33.19 -14.26 31.36
N LEU A 182 -33.26 -13.42 32.40
CA LEU A 182 -32.65 -12.09 32.36
C LEU A 182 -31.11 -12.10 32.44
N LEU A 183 -30.51 -12.97 33.26
CA LEU A 183 -29.04 -13.04 33.36
C LEU A 183 -28.40 -13.49 32.03
N PRO A 184 -28.84 -14.59 31.39
CA PRO A 184 -28.28 -14.99 30.11
C PRO A 184 -28.53 -13.95 29.03
N ARG A 185 -29.67 -13.27 29.05
CA ARG A 185 -30.00 -12.18 28.12
C ARG A 185 -29.04 -10.99 28.26
N GLU A 186 -28.71 -10.59 29.48
CA GLU A 186 -27.75 -9.52 29.74
C GLU A 186 -26.38 -9.89 29.16
N LEU A 187 -25.87 -11.09 29.45
CA LEU A 187 -24.58 -11.58 28.97
C LEU A 187 -24.55 -11.80 27.44
N ALA A 188 -25.63 -12.31 26.87
CA ALA A 188 -25.79 -12.51 25.43
C ALA A 188 -25.82 -11.18 24.66
N SER A 189 -26.39 -10.14 25.27
CA SER A 189 -26.43 -8.81 24.66
C SER A 189 -25.07 -8.11 24.68
N GLY A 190 -24.17 -8.48 25.60
CA GLY A 190 -22.85 -7.87 25.77
C GLY A 190 -21.69 -8.62 25.11
N SER A 191 -20.55 -8.63 25.78
CA SER A 191 -19.26 -9.15 25.26
C SER A 191 -19.26 -10.67 25.15
N CYS A 192 -20.00 -11.39 26.00
CA CYS A 192 -20.09 -12.85 25.91
C CYS A 192 -20.80 -13.27 24.62
N GLY A 193 -21.92 -12.65 24.26
CA GLY A 193 -22.56 -12.92 22.98
C GLY A 193 -21.76 -12.43 21.78
N LEU A 194 -20.96 -11.36 21.92
CA LEU A 194 -20.04 -10.92 20.86
C LEU A 194 -18.93 -11.94 20.60
N ALA A 195 -18.31 -12.46 21.67
CA ALA A 195 -17.29 -13.47 21.57
C ALA A 195 -17.84 -14.76 20.95
N GLU A 196 -19.05 -15.20 21.33
CA GLU A 196 -19.67 -16.38 20.72
C GLU A 196 -19.98 -16.16 19.23
N HIS A 197 -20.49 -14.99 18.85
CA HIS A 197 -20.74 -14.68 17.43
C HIS A 197 -19.44 -14.67 16.60
N ALA A 198 -18.38 -14.06 17.13
CA ALA A 198 -17.11 -13.91 16.42
C ALA A 198 -16.31 -15.22 16.35
N ASP A 199 -16.24 -15.96 17.45
CA ASP A 199 -15.32 -17.09 17.60
C ASP A 199 -16.04 -18.45 17.55
N GLY A 200 -17.38 -18.48 17.59
CA GLY A 200 -18.20 -19.70 17.64
C GLY A 200 -18.15 -20.44 18.99
N ASP A 201 -17.48 -19.87 20.00
CA ASP A 201 -17.24 -20.53 21.28
C ASP A 201 -18.44 -20.38 22.24
N ARG A 202 -19.08 -21.51 22.56
CA ARG A 202 -20.21 -21.61 23.51
C ARG A 202 -19.81 -21.78 24.98
N THR A 203 -18.53 -21.60 25.32
CA THR A 203 -18.03 -21.77 26.70
C THR A 203 -18.79 -20.90 27.70
N HIS A 204 -19.16 -19.66 27.32
CA HIS A 204 -19.92 -18.78 28.21
C HIS A 204 -21.33 -19.31 28.51
N ARG A 205 -22.05 -19.87 27.54
CA ARG A 205 -23.36 -20.50 27.79
C ARG A 205 -23.27 -21.59 28.85
N ARG A 206 -22.30 -22.50 28.70
CA ARG A 206 -22.09 -23.61 29.67
C ARG A 206 -21.79 -23.10 31.07
N ARG A 207 -20.96 -22.06 31.20
CA ARG A 207 -20.65 -21.46 32.51
C ARG A 207 -21.89 -20.83 33.15
N ILE A 208 -22.79 -20.24 32.35
CA ILE A 208 -24.06 -19.69 32.84
C ILE A 208 -25.00 -20.80 33.26
N ASP A 209 -25.10 -21.89 32.48
CA ASP A 209 -25.87 -23.08 32.83
C ASP A 209 -25.44 -23.62 34.19
N ASP A 210 -24.15 -23.90 34.36
CA ASP A 210 -23.59 -24.42 35.60
C ASP A 210 -23.88 -23.49 36.78
N TRP A 211 -23.76 -22.17 36.56
CA TRP A 211 -24.04 -21.17 37.59
C TRP A 211 -25.53 -21.15 37.99
N LEU A 212 -26.45 -21.18 37.02
CA LEU A 212 -27.90 -21.15 37.26
C LEU A 212 -28.40 -22.45 37.91
N VAL A 213 -27.84 -23.60 37.50
CA VAL A 213 -28.11 -24.91 38.11
C VAL A 213 -27.55 -24.98 39.53
N ALA A 214 -26.34 -24.47 39.78
CA ALA A 214 -25.80 -24.38 41.14
C ALA A 214 -26.66 -23.47 42.04
N GLY A 215 -27.25 -22.41 41.47
CA GLY A 215 -28.18 -21.51 42.12
C GLY A 215 -29.58 -22.08 42.39
N SER A 216 -29.91 -23.26 41.88
CA SER A 216 -31.25 -23.86 42.00
C SER A 216 -31.41 -24.78 43.23
N LYS A 217 -30.54 -24.64 44.25
CA LYS A 217 -30.59 -25.46 45.48
C LYS A 217 -31.99 -25.46 46.10
N GLY A 218 -32.52 -26.65 46.39
CA GLY A 218 -33.83 -26.85 47.00
C GLY A 218 -35.00 -26.96 46.01
N ARG A 219 -34.77 -26.79 44.69
CA ARG A 219 -35.78 -27.05 43.66
C ARG A 219 -35.84 -28.53 43.28
N PRO A 220 -37.02 -29.05 42.89
CA PRO A 220 -37.13 -30.43 42.43
C PRO A 220 -36.36 -30.62 41.12
N ARG A 221 -35.78 -31.81 40.95
CA ARG A 221 -35.01 -32.17 39.75
C ARG A 221 -35.88 -32.17 38.48
N ARG A 222 -37.15 -32.54 38.62
CA ARG A 222 -38.17 -32.44 37.56
C ARG A 222 -39.09 -31.29 37.87
N VAL A 223 -39.34 -30.45 36.86
CA VAL A 223 -40.22 -29.30 36.95
C VAL A 223 -41.31 -29.39 35.89
N ILE A 224 -42.53 -29.05 36.30
CA ILE A 224 -43.65 -28.83 35.38
C ILE A 224 -43.65 -27.34 35.08
N LEU A 225 -43.34 -26.97 33.83
CA LEU A 225 -43.14 -25.58 33.43
C LEU A 225 -44.39 -24.71 33.69
N PRO A 226 -45.62 -25.12 33.34
CA PRO A 226 -46.84 -24.41 33.73
C PRO A 226 -46.96 -24.09 35.22
N ASP A 227 -46.65 -25.06 36.10
CA ASP A 227 -46.69 -24.87 37.55
C ASP A 227 -45.60 -23.90 38.02
N LEU A 228 -44.40 -24.00 37.43
CA LEU A 228 -43.29 -23.12 37.72
C LEU A 228 -43.57 -21.67 37.28
N LEU A 229 -44.28 -21.49 36.16
CA LEU A 229 -44.75 -20.19 35.66
C LEU A 229 -45.78 -19.57 36.63
N ASP A 230 -46.77 -20.36 37.07
CA ASP A 230 -47.73 -19.94 38.10
C ASP A 230 -47.02 -19.54 39.41
N GLN A 231 -46.07 -20.35 39.87
CA GLN A 231 -45.25 -20.07 41.04
C GLN A 231 -44.45 -18.77 40.87
N THR A 232 -43.83 -18.58 39.71
CA THR A 232 -43.04 -17.38 39.39
C THR A 232 -43.90 -16.11 39.45
N ALA A 233 -45.10 -16.15 38.89
CA ALA A 233 -46.04 -15.04 38.99
C ALA A 233 -46.48 -14.78 40.44
N ALA A 234 -46.67 -15.83 41.24
CA ALA A 234 -47.00 -15.68 42.66
C ALA A 234 -45.85 -15.07 43.47
N GLU A 235 -44.60 -15.50 43.25
CA GLU A 235 -43.38 -15.00 43.92
C GLU A 235 -43.14 -13.50 43.69
N LEU A 236 -43.49 -12.95 42.51
CA LEU A 236 -43.43 -11.51 42.24
C LEU A 236 -44.43 -10.69 43.05
N GLY A 237 -45.55 -11.32 43.46
CA GLY A 237 -46.59 -10.75 44.30
C GLY A 237 -47.45 -9.68 43.62
N ASP A 238 -46.89 -8.48 43.46
CA ASP A 238 -47.60 -7.27 43.04
C ASP A 238 -47.83 -7.23 41.50
N PRO A 239 -49.03 -6.82 41.02
CA PRO A 239 -49.30 -6.69 39.58
C PRO A 239 -48.37 -5.73 38.85
N GLU A 240 -47.97 -4.59 39.43
CA GLU A 240 -47.08 -3.63 38.78
C GLU A 240 -45.68 -4.24 38.59
N ARG A 241 -45.19 -5.01 39.58
CA ARG A 241 -43.93 -5.76 39.44
C ARG A 241 -43.99 -6.79 38.32
N ARG A 242 -45.11 -7.50 38.17
CA ARG A 242 -45.31 -8.46 37.08
C ARG A 242 -45.32 -7.77 35.72
N GLU A 243 -46.02 -6.65 35.58
CA GLU A 243 -46.05 -5.84 34.35
C GLU A 243 -44.66 -5.31 34.00
N LEU A 244 -43.93 -4.80 34.99
CA LEU A 244 -42.56 -4.32 34.79
C LEU A 244 -41.65 -5.45 34.28
N VAL A 245 -41.70 -6.63 34.89
CA VAL A 245 -40.89 -7.77 34.46
C VAL A 245 -41.31 -8.24 33.06
N ALA A 246 -42.61 -8.30 32.76
CA ALA A 246 -43.11 -8.63 31.43
C ALA A 246 -42.59 -7.64 30.38
N ALA A 247 -42.67 -6.33 30.65
CA ALA A 247 -42.18 -5.28 29.76
C ALA A 247 -40.65 -5.35 29.53
N VAL A 248 -39.88 -5.74 30.56
CA VAL A 248 -38.43 -5.95 30.43
C VAL A 248 -38.13 -7.20 29.57
N LEU A 249 -38.92 -8.27 29.71
CA LEU A 249 -38.75 -9.52 28.94
C LEU A 249 -39.13 -9.35 27.47
N GLU A 250 -40.17 -8.58 27.17
CA GLU A 250 -40.50 -8.19 25.79
C GLU A 250 -39.59 -7.08 25.28
N SER A 251 -38.83 -6.43 26.16
CA SER A 251 -37.92 -5.33 25.84
C SER A 251 -38.64 -4.30 24.99
N GLY A 252 -39.40 -3.39 25.63
CA GLY A 252 -40.25 -2.32 25.06
C GLY A 252 -39.63 -1.33 24.07
N LEU A 253 -38.66 -1.78 23.29
CA LEU A 253 -38.14 -1.25 22.05
C LEU A 253 -38.97 -1.84 20.89
N GLY A 254 -39.16 -1.08 19.81
CA GLY A 254 -39.91 -1.56 18.65
C GLY A 254 -39.37 -2.89 18.09
N ALA A 255 -40.17 -3.58 17.28
CA ALA A 255 -39.82 -4.89 16.70
C ALA A 255 -38.47 -4.94 15.94
N ASP A 256 -37.95 -3.77 15.56
CA ASP A 256 -36.64 -3.58 14.93
C ASP A 256 -35.44 -3.59 15.88
N LEU A 257 -35.66 -3.41 17.19
CA LEU A 257 -34.63 -3.23 18.21
C LEU A 257 -34.74 -4.24 19.38
N GLY A 258 -35.90 -4.89 19.54
CA GLY A 258 -36.09 -5.95 20.54
C GLY A 258 -35.42 -7.27 20.14
N LEU A 259 -34.94 -8.02 21.13
CA LEU A 259 -34.54 -9.40 20.90
C LEU A 259 -35.79 -10.24 20.56
N PRO A 260 -35.72 -11.15 19.58
CA PRO A 260 -36.85 -12.02 19.26
C PRO A 260 -37.23 -12.86 20.49
N ALA A 261 -38.49 -12.79 20.91
CA ALA A 261 -38.99 -13.59 22.01
C ALA A 261 -39.06 -15.07 21.59
N GLY A 262 -38.33 -15.91 22.32
CA GLY A 262 -38.38 -17.36 22.15
C GLY A 262 -39.46 -18.02 23.01
N PRO A 263 -39.48 -19.36 23.06
CA PRO A 263 -40.56 -20.11 23.70
C PRO A 263 -40.72 -19.84 25.21
N VAL A 264 -39.63 -19.84 25.98
CA VAL A 264 -39.65 -19.63 27.43
C VAL A 264 -39.98 -18.17 27.75
N VAL A 265 -39.36 -17.22 27.04
CA VAL A 265 -39.65 -15.78 27.21
C VAL A 265 -41.12 -15.49 26.92
N THR A 266 -41.66 -16.06 25.84
CA THR A 266 -43.07 -15.88 25.47
C THR A 266 -43.98 -16.46 26.56
N ALA A 267 -43.74 -17.70 27.00
CA ALA A 267 -44.54 -18.34 28.03
C ALA A 267 -44.52 -17.55 29.36
N LEU A 268 -43.34 -17.08 29.76
CA LEU A 268 -43.15 -16.28 30.97
C LEU A 268 -43.86 -14.94 30.87
N THR A 269 -43.66 -14.21 29.77
CA THR A 269 -44.28 -12.90 29.60
C THR A 269 -45.80 -12.99 29.58
N THR A 270 -46.38 -13.86 28.73
CA THR A 270 -47.83 -14.03 28.66
C THR A 270 -48.42 -14.45 30.01
N THR A 271 -47.71 -15.29 30.78
CA THR A 271 -48.11 -15.63 32.15
C THR A 271 -48.18 -14.39 33.04
N LEU A 272 -47.15 -13.55 33.00
CA LEU A 272 -47.06 -12.36 33.85
C LEU A 272 -48.13 -11.32 33.49
N GLU A 273 -48.37 -11.08 32.20
CA GLU A 273 -49.45 -10.21 31.71
C GLU A 273 -50.82 -10.68 32.21
N MET A 274 -51.12 -11.98 32.06
CA MET A 274 -52.37 -12.58 32.53
C MET A 274 -52.50 -12.50 34.05
N ALA A 275 -51.40 -12.71 34.78
CA ALA A 275 -51.35 -12.61 36.23
C ALA A 275 -51.44 -11.17 36.74
N SER A 276 -51.26 -10.16 35.89
CA SER A 276 -51.46 -8.74 36.23
C SER A 276 -52.90 -8.27 36.06
N LEU A 277 -53.70 -8.99 35.27
CA LEU A 277 -55.12 -8.66 35.07
C LEU A 277 -55.89 -8.55 36.39
N ARG A 278 -56.95 -7.74 36.37
CA ARG A 278 -57.89 -7.56 37.49
C ARG A 278 -58.48 -8.91 37.91
N ARG A 279 -58.71 -9.09 39.23
CA ARG A 279 -59.12 -10.38 39.83
C ARG A 279 -60.32 -11.08 39.17
N HIS A 280 -61.27 -10.33 38.59
CA HIS A 280 -62.46 -10.89 37.94
C HIS A 280 -62.23 -11.37 36.50
N VAL A 281 -61.13 -10.94 35.85
CA VAL A 281 -60.75 -11.36 34.48
C VAL A 281 -59.50 -12.25 34.49
N ARG A 282 -58.76 -12.27 35.61
CA ARG A 282 -57.55 -13.08 35.78
C ARG A 282 -57.88 -14.57 35.68
N PRO A 283 -57.21 -15.34 34.79
CA PRO A 283 -57.33 -16.79 34.76
C PRO A 283 -56.96 -17.41 36.12
N ALA A 284 -57.59 -18.53 36.48
CA ALA A 284 -57.27 -19.23 37.73
C ALA A 284 -55.82 -19.76 37.75
N ARG A 285 -55.28 -20.10 36.57
CA ARG A 285 -53.92 -20.64 36.37
C ARG A 285 -53.23 -19.92 35.20
N PRO A 286 -52.76 -18.67 35.39
CA PRO A 286 -52.17 -17.88 34.31
C PRO A 286 -50.95 -18.57 33.65
N GLY A 287 -50.15 -19.32 34.41
CA GLY A 287 -48.99 -20.07 33.93
C GLY A 287 -49.35 -21.19 32.96
N HIS A 288 -50.49 -21.84 33.17
CA HIS A 288 -51.01 -22.86 32.25
C HIS A 288 -51.43 -22.25 30.92
N LEU A 289 -52.17 -21.14 30.97
CA LEU A 289 -52.62 -20.46 29.76
C LEU A 289 -51.45 -19.82 29.00
N GLY A 290 -50.50 -19.21 29.70
CA GLY A 290 -49.27 -18.67 29.10
C GLY A 290 -48.43 -19.74 28.42
N TRP A 291 -48.26 -20.90 29.06
CA TRP A 291 -47.62 -22.06 28.42
C TRP A 291 -48.39 -22.55 27.19
N GLU A 292 -49.71 -22.67 27.27
CA GLU A 292 -50.53 -23.16 26.15
C GLU A 292 -50.41 -22.26 24.92
N ILE A 293 -50.46 -20.94 25.12
CA ILE A 293 -50.28 -19.95 24.05
C ILE A 293 -48.87 -20.06 23.45
N ALA A 294 -47.84 -20.13 24.29
CA ALA A 294 -46.47 -20.28 23.83
C ALA A 294 -46.25 -21.61 23.10
N HIS A 295 -46.82 -22.72 23.58
CA HIS A 295 -46.72 -24.03 22.95
C HIS A 295 -47.38 -24.06 21.57
N ARG A 296 -48.53 -23.40 21.39
CA ARG A 296 -49.18 -23.26 20.07
C ARG A 296 -48.28 -22.53 19.06
N ARG A 297 -47.53 -21.53 19.51
CA ARG A 297 -46.55 -20.80 18.67
C ARG A 297 -45.25 -21.56 18.49
N PHE A 298 -44.84 -22.34 19.50
CA PHE A 298 -43.58 -23.06 19.56
C PHE A 298 -43.84 -24.51 20.01
N PRO A 299 -44.20 -25.42 19.08
CA PRO A 299 -44.53 -26.82 19.42
C PRO A 299 -43.43 -27.60 20.14
N GLY A 300 -42.18 -27.13 20.07
CA GLY A 300 -41.04 -27.71 20.80
C GLY A 300 -41.03 -27.43 22.31
N LEU A 301 -41.83 -26.49 22.82
CA LEU A 301 -41.92 -26.18 24.24
C LEU A 301 -42.66 -27.32 24.97
N ARG A 302 -41.99 -28.01 25.88
CA ARG A 302 -42.56 -29.14 26.63
C ARG A 302 -43.26 -28.63 27.89
N SER A 303 -44.15 -29.43 28.47
CA SER A 303 -44.78 -29.13 29.76
C SER A 303 -43.92 -29.53 30.95
N ALA A 304 -43.01 -30.49 30.78
CA ALA A 304 -42.15 -31.01 31.84
C ALA A 304 -40.69 -31.11 31.38
N TYR A 305 -39.78 -30.76 32.29
CA TYR A 305 -38.33 -30.74 32.05
C TYR A 305 -37.57 -31.32 33.24
N GLU A 306 -36.40 -31.91 32.96
CA GLU A 306 -35.33 -31.93 33.96
C GLU A 306 -34.82 -30.50 34.13
N LEU A 307 -34.53 -30.09 35.36
CA LEU A 307 -34.22 -28.72 35.73
C LEU A 307 -33.01 -28.16 34.96
N ASP A 308 -31.96 -28.97 34.80
CA ASP A 308 -30.77 -28.67 34.00
C ASP A 308 -31.13 -28.39 32.54
N ARG A 309 -31.99 -29.23 31.95
CA ARG A 309 -32.47 -29.06 30.57
C ARG A 309 -33.31 -27.82 30.39
N LEU A 310 -34.12 -27.44 31.37
CA LEU A 310 -34.86 -26.18 31.33
C LEU A 310 -33.92 -24.98 31.35
N VAL A 311 -32.90 -25.01 32.21
CA VAL A 311 -31.89 -23.94 32.29
C VAL A 311 -31.16 -23.80 30.97
N THR A 312 -30.57 -24.89 30.45
CA THR A 312 -29.87 -24.87 29.16
C THR A 312 -30.77 -24.36 28.04
N PHE A 313 -32.03 -24.81 28.00
CA PHE A 313 -32.98 -24.35 26.99
C PHE A 313 -33.26 -22.84 27.08
N ALA A 314 -33.42 -22.30 28.30
CA ALA A 314 -33.63 -20.87 28.51
C ALA A 314 -32.38 -20.04 28.17
N VAL A 315 -31.18 -20.53 28.52
CA VAL A 315 -29.89 -19.88 28.21
C VAL A 315 -29.67 -19.86 26.70
N ASP A 316 -29.83 -21.01 26.04
CA ASP A 316 -29.69 -21.14 24.59
C ASP A 316 -30.63 -20.20 23.85
N GLU A 317 -31.89 -20.13 24.29
CA GLU A 317 -32.88 -19.22 23.72
C GLU A 317 -32.41 -17.75 23.75
N GLN A 318 -31.78 -17.29 24.85
CA GLN A 318 -31.34 -15.89 24.95
C GLN A 318 -30.13 -15.60 24.07
N PHE A 319 -29.17 -16.52 24.01
CA PHE A 319 -27.99 -16.33 23.17
C PHE A 319 -28.33 -16.44 21.68
N ASP A 320 -29.21 -17.37 21.30
CA ASP A 320 -29.70 -17.49 19.93
C ASP A 320 -30.50 -16.25 19.52
N ALA A 321 -31.31 -15.69 20.42
CA ALA A 321 -32.03 -14.45 20.18
C ALA A 321 -31.08 -13.26 19.96
N ALA A 322 -30.03 -13.13 20.77
CA ALA A 322 -29.00 -12.10 20.62
C ALA A 322 -28.21 -12.25 19.32
N LEU A 323 -27.86 -13.49 18.93
CA LEU A 323 -27.19 -13.79 17.67
C LEU A 323 -28.04 -13.35 16.47
N LEU A 324 -29.33 -13.73 16.45
CA LEU A 324 -30.26 -13.34 15.39
C LEU A 324 -30.41 -11.82 15.29
N ALA A 325 -30.46 -11.11 16.42
CA ALA A 325 -30.53 -9.65 16.43
C ALA A 325 -29.27 -9.01 15.83
N ARG A 326 -28.07 -9.54 16.14
CA ARG A 326 -26.80 -9.07 15.57
C ARG A 326 -26.72 -9.28 14.07
N VAL A 327 -27.06 -10.47 13.58
CA VAL A 327 -27.09 -10.77 12.14
C VAL A 327 -28.03 -9.81 11.39
N ARG A 328 -29.20 -9.49 11.97
CA ARG A 328 -30.13 -8.50 11.39
C ARG A 328 -29.53 -7.09 11.35
N ALA A 329 -28.76 -6.70 12.35
CA ALA A 329 -28.11 -5.39 12.39
C ALA A 329 -26.97 -5.26 11.37
N GLU A 330 -26.19 -6.33 11.16
CA GLU A 330 -25.13 -6.39 10.15
C GLU A 330 -25.71 -6.27 8.73
N VAL A 331 -26.79 -6.99 8.41
CA VAL A 331 -27.45 -6.92 7.10
C VAL A 331 -28.03 -5.53 6.80
N ARG A 332 -28.36 -4.75 7.84
CA ARG A 332 -28.94 -3.40 7.71
C ARG A 332 -27.89 -2.28 7.64
N SER A 333 -26.61 -2.58 7.88
CA SER A 333 -25.53 -1.58 7.83
C SER A 333 -24.87 -1.62 6.44
N PRO A 334 -25.15 -0.64 5.55
CA PRO A 334 -24.64 -0.62 4.17
C PRO A 334 -23.13 -0.37 4.06
#